data_AF-V4K4G3-F1
#
_entry.id   AF-V4K4G3-F1
#
_cell.length_a   1.000
_cell.length_b   1.000
_cell.length_c   1.000
_cell.angle_alpha   90.00
_cell.angle_beta   90.00
_cell.angle_gamma   90.00
#
_symmetry.space_group_name_H-M   'P 1'
#
loop_
_entity.id
_entity.type
_entity.pdbx_description
1 polymer ?
#
loop_
_entity_poly.entity_id
_entity_poly.type
_entity_poly.pdbx_seq_one_letter_code
_entity_poly.pdbx_strand_id
1 'polypeptide(L)'
;MALVYLEEAPDDEVLPPEAFAASLWLSRREVKKVTEVKEVIEEALAARSRAGPFAASEVIKRLMDSRLAQSFDMPRLAPRLGDVRTCSSLQECLDLTVDEVHRLAEAFGYDFVTLAATDSLVKAFVAKYVRLYGRVPQASARAYSRFLRYLREGDTDRLMDMGYLIVLARRRAELERLLRRLRDYPYYVAFLYEGGGKARERKGS
;
A
#
# COMPACT_ATOMS: atom_id res chain seq x y z
N MET A 1 25.13 4.16 27.47
CA MET A 1 24.27 3.13 26.87
C MET A 1 22.98 3.10 27.67
N ALA A 2 21.93 3.75 27.18
CA ALA A 2 20.63 3.73 27.85
C ALA A 2 19.77 2.65 27.17
N LEU A 3 19.56 1.55 27.87
CA LEU A 3 18.53 0.57 27.57
C LEU A 3 17.19 1.23 27.93
N VAL A 4 16.44 1.65 26.92
CA VAL A 4 15.05 2.06 27.11
C VAL A 4 14.24 0.78 27.28
N TYR A 5 13.85 0.51 28.51
CA TYR A 5 12.82 -0.46 28.83
C TYR A 5 11.52 -0.01 28.17
N LEU A 6 11.00 -0.82 27.25
CA LEU A 6 9.61 -0.71 26.83
C LEU A 6 8.78 -1.31 27.96
N GLU A 7 8.46 -0.48 28.96
CA GLU A 7 7.38 -0.75 29.89
C GLU A 7 6.07 -0.92 29.09
N GLU A 8 5.42 -2.06 29.34
CA GLU A 8 4.02 -2.39 29.05
C GLU A 8 3.34 -1.51 27.99
N ALA A 9 3.45 -1.92 26.73
CA ALA A 9 2.58 -1.39 25.69
C ALA A 9 1.12 -1.73 26.09
N PRO A 10 0.22 -0.73 26.21
CA PRO A 10 -1.20 -1.00 26.40
C PRO A 10 -1.71 -1.86 25.22
N ASP A 11 -2.76 -2.63 25.46
CA ASP A 11 -3.53 -3.42 24.47
C ASP A 11 -4.21 -2.55 23.39
N ASP A 12 -3.56 -1.48 22.93
CA ASP A 12 -3.95 -0.74 21.74
C ASP A 12 -3.34 -1.47 20.53
N GLU A 13 -4.11 -2.37 19.90
CA GLU A 13 -3.79 -3.15 18.69
C GLU A 13 -3.34 -2.30 17.45
N VAL A 14 -3.14 -0.99 17.62
CA VAL A 14 -2.83 -0.03 16.58
C VAL A 14 -1.54 0.71 16.91
N LEU A 15 -0.52 0.50 16.09
CA LEU A 15 0.76 1.19 16.25
C LEU A 15 0.58 2.73 16.20
N PRO A 16 1.24 3.51 17.07
CA PRO A 16 1.31 4.96 16.92
C PRO A 16 2.03 5.35 15.61
N PRO A 17 1.81 6.55 15.06
CA PRO A 17 2.36 6.97 13.76
C PRO A 17 3.87 6.75 13.60
N GLU A 18 4.63 6.96 14.67
CA GLU A 18 6.08 6.78 14.74
C GLU A 18 6.46 5.30 14.59
N ALA A 19 5.79 4.42 15.34
CA ALA A 19 6.04 2.98 15.31
C ALA A 19 5.54 2.35 14.00
N PHE A 20 4.45 2.87 13.43
CA PHE A 20 3.94 2.47 12.11
C PHE A 20 4.90 2.87 10.99
N ALA A 21 5.41 4.10 11.00
CA ALA A 21 6.43 4.53 10.03
C ALA A 21 7.71 3.69 10.14
N ALA A 22 8.16 3.38 11.37
CA ALA A 22 9.32 2.54 11.61
C ALA A 22 9.10 1.08 11.18
N SER A 23 7.92 0.49 11.44
CA SER A 23 7.61 -0.89 11.04
C SER A 23 7.57 -1.03 9.53
N LEU A 24 6.94 -0.09 8.83
CA LEU A 24 6.94 -0.05 7.36
C LEU A 24 8.33 0.09 6.78
N TRP A 25 9.16 0.95 7.36
CA TRP A 25 10.54 1.13 6.94
C TRP A 25 11.37 -0.14 7.11
N LEU A 26 11.25 -0.82 8.26
CA LEU A 26 11.94 -2.09 8.53
C LEU A 26 11.49 -3.20 7.57
N SER A 27 10.17 -3.39 7.45
CA SER A 27 9.58 -4.40 6.54
C SER A 27 10.04 -4.18 5.10
N ARG A 28 10.02 -2.94 4.61
CA ARG A 28 10.51 -2.61 3.26
C ARG A 28 12.01 -2.79 3.11
N ARG A 29 12.80 -2.39 4.11
CA ARG A 29 14.26 -2.61 4.09
C ARG A 29 14.57 -4.09 3.94
N GLU A 30 13.82 -4.98 4.59
CA GLU A 30 13.99 -6.42 4.46
C GLU A 30 13.55 -6.96 3.09
N VAL A 31 12.35 -6.61 2.62
CA VAL A 31 11.85 -7.04 1.30
C VAL A 31 12.73 -6.55 0.15
N LYS A 32 13.18 -5.29 0.22
CA LYS A 32 14.08 -4.71 -0.78
C LYS A 32 15.44 -5.40 -0.75
N LYS A 33 16.03 -5.65 0.42
CA LYS A 33 17.27 -6.45 0.54
C LYS A 33 17.11 -7.83 -0.12
N VAL A 34 15.99 -8.53 0.09
CA VAL A 34 15.76 -9.85 -0.51
C VAL A 34 15.64 -9.77 -2.04
N THR A 35 14.92 -8.75 -2.54
CA THR A 35 14.75 -8.54 -3.99
C THR A 35 16.07 -8.13 -4.65
N GLU A 36 16.83 -7.24 -4.00
CA GLU A 36 18.15 -6.80 -4.47
C GLU A 36 19.16 -7.94 -4.44
N VAL A 37 19.16 -8.79 -3.41
CA VAL A 37 19.99 -10.01 -3.38
C VAL A 37 19.65 -10.93 -4.55
N LYS A 38 18.36 -11.09 -4.87
CA LYS A 38 17.93 -11.86 -6.04
C LYS A 38 18.47 -11.26 -7.35
N GLU A 39 18.36 -9.94 -7.54
CA GLU A 39 18.89 -9.25 -8.73
C GLU A 39 20.41 -9.40 -8.84
N VAL A 40 21.14 -9.25 -7.73
CA VAL A 40 22.59 -9.47 -7.67
C VAL A 40 22.95 -10.90 -8.06
N ILE A 41 22.18 -11.90 -7.58
CA ILE A 41 22.38 -13.30 -7.95
C ILE A 41 22.13 -13.51 -9.45
N GLU A 42 21.05 -12.97 -10.01
CA GLU A 42 20.73 -13.09 -11.42
C GLU A 42 21.79 -12.42 -12.31
N GLU A 43 22.25 -11.23 -11.95
CA GLU A 43 23.28 -10.49 -12.70
C GLU A 43 24.66 -11.16 -12.58
N ALA A 44 25.01 -11.67 -11.39
CA ALA A 44 26.23 -12.42 -11.16
C ALA A 44 26.23 -13.76 -11.93
N LEU A 45 25.10 -14.47 -11.98
CA LEU A 45 24.95 -15.69 -12.79
C LEU A 45 25.08 -15.38 -14.28
N ALA A 46 24.49 -14.28 -14.75
CA ALA A 46 24.60 -13.84 -16.14
C ALA A 46 26.02 -13.38 -16.51
N ALA A 47 26.75 -12.76 -15.58
CA ALA A 47 28.16 -12.39 -15.76
C ALA A 47 29.07 -13.63 -15.75
N ARG A 48 28.83 -14.58 -14.83
CA ARG A 48 29.53 -15.87 -14.77
C ARG A 48 29.38 -16.64 -16.08
N SER A 49 28.17 -16.70 -16.62
CA SER A 49 27.88 -17.39 -17.88
C SER A 49 28.58 -16.77 -19.09
N ARG A 50 28.90 -15.47 -19.06
CA ARG A 50 29.51 -14.74 -20.17
C ARG A 50 31.03 -14.66 -20.10
N ALA A 51 31.59 -14.49 -18.90
CA ALA A 51 33.01 -14.14 -18.71
C ALA A 51 33.70 -14.90 -17.55
N GLY A 52 33.06 -15.95 -17.04
CA GLY A 52 33.64 -16.81 -16.00
C GLY A 52 33.51 -16.28 -14.57
N PRO A 53 33.97 -17.04 -13.56
CA PRO A 53 33.67 -16.79 -12.15
C PRO A 53 34.25 -15.49 -11.56
N PHE A 54 35.33 -14.95 -12.14
CA PHE A 54 35.90 -13.67 -11.72
C PHE A 54 35.00 -12.48 -12.06
N ALA A 55 34.32 -12.50 -13.22
CA ALA A 55 33.41 -11.43 -13.63
C ALA A 55 32.18 -11.34 -12.72
N ALA A 56 31.69 -12.48 -12.23
CA ALA A 56 30.61 -12.52 -11.25
C ALA A 56 31.01 -11.88 -9.91
N SER A 57 32.25 -12.12 -9.46
CA SER A 57 32.76 -11.60 -8.19
C SER A 57 32.92 -10.08 -8.22
N GLU A 58 33.39 -9.51 -9.34
CA GLU A 58 33.47 -8.06 -9.55
C GLU A 58 32.09 -7.39 -9.59
N VAL A 59 31.10 -8.02 -10.23
CA VAL A 59 29.71 -7.55 -10.25
C VAL A 59 29.13 -7.53 -8.83
N ILE A 60 29.31 -8.61 -8.06
CA ILE A 60 28.86 -8.70 -6.67
C ILE A 60 29.50 -7.60 -5.83
N LYS A 61 30.83 -7.41 -5.92
CA LYS A 61 31.56 -6.43 -5.13
C LYS A 61 31.12 -4.99 -5.45
N ARG A 62 31.05 -4.62 -6.74
CA ARG A 62 30.60 -3.29 -7.18
C ARG A 62 29.17 -2.99 -6.75
N LEU A 63 28.28 -3.99 -6.83
CA LEU A 63 26.88 -3.82 -6.42
C LEU A 63 26.77 -3.74 -4.90
N MET A 64 27.52 -4.55 -4.14
CA MET A 64 27.55 -4.42 -2.68
C MET A 64 28.05 -3.03 -2.24
N ASP A 65 29.11 -2.53 -2.85
CA ASP A 65 29.70 -1.23 -2.50
C ASP A 65 28.75 -0.05 -2.83
N SER A 66 28.05 -0.08 -3.97
CA SER A 66 27.10 0.99 -4.32
C SER A 66 25.80 0.93 -3.50
N ARG A 67 25.42 -0.25 -3.03
CA ARG A 67 24.14 -0.47 -2.31
C ARG A 67 24.29 -0.26 -0.80
N LEU A 68 25.46 -0.54 -0.22
CA LEU A 68 25.78 -0.13 1.15
C LEU A 68 25.77 1.40 1.33
N ALA A 69 25.95 2.15 0.24
CA ALA A 69 25.92 3.61 0.22
C ALA A 69 24.51 4.22 0.07
N GLN A 70 23.46 3.44 -0.23
CA GLN A 70 22.10 3.97 -0.34
C GLN A 70 21.47 4.15 1.05
N SER A 71 21.21 5.41 1.43
CA SER A 71 20.41 5.72 2.62
C SER A 71 18.97 5.28 2.41
N PHE A 72 18.38 4.66 3.43
CA PHE A 72 16.95 4.40 3.48
C PHE A 72 16.30 5.56 4.22
N ASP A 73 15.67 6.46 3.47
CA ASP A 73 14.93 7.56 4.10
C ASP A 73 13.78 6.99 4.91
N MET A 74 13.70 7.37 6.18
CA MET A 74 12.56 7.02 7.03
C MET A 74 11.31 7.70 6.44
N PRO A 75 10.18 6.98 6.26
CA PRO A 75 8.92 7.62 5.92
C PRO A 75 8.57 8.67 6.97
N ARG A 76 7.98 9.78 6.51
CA ARG A 76 7.49 10.84 7.40
C ARG A 76 6.31 10.33 8.23
N LEU A 77 6.01 11.02 9.33
CA LEU A 77 4.94 10.62 10.24
C LEU A 77 3.56 10.62 9.57
N ALA A 78 2.93 9.48 9.71
CA ALA A 78 1.64 9.09 9.19
C ALA A 78 0.44 9.92 9.74
N PRO A 79 -0.41 10.60 8.93
CA PRO A 79 -1.66 11.18 9.37
C PRO A 79 -2.67 10.06 9.62
N ARG A 80 -3.49 10.22 10.65
CA ARG A 80 -4.63 9.34 10.89
C ARG A 80 -5.75 9.71 9.90
N LEU A 81 -6.20 8.73 9.13
CA LEU A 81 -7.28 8.84 8.15
C LEU A 81 -8.58 8.33 8.77
N GLY A 82 -8.66 7.01 9.04
CA GLY A 82 -9.75 6.35 9.75
C GLY A 82 -11.15 6.67 9.21
N ASP A 83 -11.31 6.79 7.89
CA ASP A 83 -12.50 7.41 7.28
C ASP A 83 -13.15 6.57 6.18
N VAL A 84 -14.47 6.68 6.07
CA VAL A 84 -15.27 6.09 4.98
C VAL A 84 -16.04 7.22 4.29
N ARG A 85 -15.66 7.52 3.06
CA ARG A 85 -16.23 8.58 2.23
C ARG A 85 -17.14 7.97 1.16
N THR A 86 -18.37 8.45 1.09
CA THR A 86 -19.32 8.06 0.05
C THR A 86 -19.34 9.08 -1.08
N CYS A 87 -19.31 8.61 -2.33
CA CYS A 87 -19.40 9.46 -3.51
C CYS A 87 -20.71 9.21 -4.26
N SER A 88 -21.23 10.27 -4.89
CA SER A 88 -22.43 10.22 -5.73
C SER A 88 -22.21 9.44 -7.04
N SER A 89 -20.97 9.33 -7.50
CA SER A 89 -20.61 8.61 -8.73
C SER A 89 -19.25 7.93 -8.65
N LEU A 90 -19.03 6.97 -9.55
CA LEU A 90 -17.71 6.34 -9.73
C LEU A 90 -16.65 7.37 -10.12
N GLN A 91 -17.00 8.33 -10.98
CA GLN A 91 -16.07 9.32 -11.47
C GLN A 91 -15.57 10.23 -10.33
N GLU A 92 -16.49 10.73 -9.50
CA GLU A 92 -16.15 11.51 -8.30
C GLU A 92 -15.25 10.73 -7.35
N CYS A 93 -15.58 9.46 -7.08
CA CYS A 93 -14.74 8.61 -6.24
C CYS A 93 -13.35 8.37 -6.84
N LEU A 94 -13.24 8.22 -8.17
CA LEU A 94 -11.96 8.11 -8.85
C LEU A 94 -11.13 9.39 -8.73
N ASP A 95 -11.75 10.56 -8.90
CA ASP A 95 -11.12 11.87 -8.72
C ASP A 95 -10.55 12.00 -7.30
N LEU A 96 -11.40 11.82 -6.28
CA LEU A 96 -10.98 11.93 -4.88
C LEU A 96 -9.93 10.88 -4.49
N THR A 97 -10.04 9.65 -5.00
CA THR A 97 -9.06 8.59 -4.73
C THR A 97 -7.70 8.93 -5.33
N VAL A 98 -7.66 9.48 -6.55
CA VAL A 98 -6.41 9.87 -7.21
C VAL A 98 -5.70 10.98 -6.45
N ASP A 99 -6.45 12.03 -6.07
CA ASP A 99 -5.90 13.14 -5.30
C ASP A 99 -5.37 12.66 -3.94
N GLU A 100 -6.12 11.81 -3.25
CA GLU A 100 -5.74 11.29 -1.94
C GLU A 100 -4.51 10.38 -2.00
N VAL A 101 -4.44 9.47 -2.99
CA VAL A 101 -3.24 8.65 -3.22
C VAL A 101 -2.04 9.54 -3.47
N HIS A 102 -2.18 10.55 -4.34
CA HIS A 102 -1.06 11.43 -4.67
C HIS A 102 -0.59 12.24 -3.47
N ARG A 103 -1.53 12.83 -2.72
CA ARG A 103 -1.25 13.59 -1.49
C ARG A 103 -0.49 12.75 -0.47
N LEU A 104 -0.93 11.51 -0.23
CA LEU A 104 -0.27 10.61 0.71
C LEU A 104 1.08 10.13 0.18
N ALA A 105 1.19 9.84 -1.12
CA ALA A 105 2.44 9.41 -1.75
C ALA A 105 3.52 10.50 -1.72
N GLU A 106 3.17 11.76 -1.96
CA GLU A 106 4.11 12.89 -1.85
C GLU A 106 4.53 13.15 -0.41
N ALA A 107 3.65 12.94 0.56
CA ALA A 107 3.94 13.18 1.97
C ALA A 107 4.74 12.04 2.63
N PHE A 108 4.42 10.77 2.33
CA PHE A 108 4.94 9.59 3.02
C PHE A 108 5.85 8.72 2.18
N GLY A 109 5.78 8.85 0.86
CA GLY A 109 6.46 8.02 -0.10
C GLY A 109 5.49 7.11 -0.85
N TYR A 110 5.66 7.06 -2.17
CA TYR A 110 4.86 6.28 -3.13
C TYR A 110 4.77 4.79 -2.82
N ASP A 111 5.78 4.29 -2.13
CA ASP A 111 5.94 2.92 -1.71
C ASP A 111 5.08 2.57 -0.48
N PHE A 112 4.61 3.55 0.28
CA PHE A 112 3.86 3.28 1.50
C PHE A 112 2.36 3.43 1.32
N VAL A 113 1.88 3.65 0.09
CA VAL A 113 0.47 3.82 -0.23
C VAL A 113 -0.01 2.71 -1.16
N THR A 114 -1.00 1.95 -0.72
CA THR A 114 -1.58 0.83 -1.44
C THR A 114 -3.02 1.14 -1.83
N LEU A 115 -3.32 1.14 -3.13
CA LEU A 115 -4.70 1.09 -3.60
C LEU A 115 -5.23 -0.35 -3.66
N ALA A 116 -6.29 -0.61 -2.89
CA ALA A 116 -7.07 -1.83 -2.90
C ALA A 116 -8.41 -1.60 -3.62
N ALA A 117 -8.50 -2.06 -4.87
CA ALA A 117 -9.72 -2.00 -5.69
C ALA A 117 -9.84 -3.22 -6.60
N THR A 118 -11.00 -3.46 -7.23
CA THR A 118 -11.15 -4.52 -8.24
C THR A 118 -10.32 -4.23 -9.50
N ASP A 119 -9.98 -5.24 -10.29
CA ASP A 119 -9.19 -5.09 -11.54
C ASP A 119 -9.67 -3.94 -12.44
N SER A 120 -10.98 -3.84 -12.66
CA SER A 120 -11.58 -2.78 -13.47
C SER A 120 -11.31 -1.38 -12.92
N LEU A 121 -11.39 -1.22 -11.59
CA LEU A 121 -11.16 0.05 -10.90
C LEU A 121 -9.68 0.39 -10.84
N VAL A 122 -8.80 -0.61 -10.64
CA VAL A 122 -7.35 -0.43 -10.72
C VAL A 122 -6.96 0.10 -12.10
N LYS A 123 -7.48 -0.47 -13.19
CA LYS A 123 -7.19 0.00 -14.55
C LYS A 123 -7.64 1.45 -14.75
N ALA A 124 -8.88 1.79 -14.36
CA ALA A 124 -9.41 3.13 -14.47
C ALA A 124 -8.60 4.16 -13.66
N PHE A 125 -8.24 3.78 -12.43
CA PHE A 125 -7.41 4.58 -11.54
C PHE A 125 -6.01 4.82 -12.12
N VAL A 126 -5.30 3.76 -12.52
CA VAL A 126 -3.93 3.86 -13.04
C VAL A 126 -3.91 4.72 -14.30
N ALA A 127 -4.85 4.53 -15.22
CA ALA A 127 -4.95 5.34 -16.43
C ALA A 127 -5.11 6.83 -16.11
N LYS A 128 -5.96 7.16 -15.13
CA LYS A 128 -6.19 8.54 -14.69
C LYS A 128 -4.98 9.12 -13.97
N TYR A 129 -4.38 8.37 -13.04
CA TYR A 129 -3.22 8.79 -12.26
C TYR A 129 -2.01 9.07 -13.14
N VAL A 130 -1.71 8.18 -14.10
CA VAL A 130 -0.61 8.36 -15.07
C VAL A 130 -0.86 9.60 -15.93
N ARG A 131 -2.10 9.83 -16.38
CA ARG A 131 -2.44 11.01 -17.17
C ARG A 131 -2.21 12.32 -16.41
N LEU A 132 -2.48 12.35 -15.11
CA LEU A 132 -2.36 13.57 -14.29
C LEU A 132 -0.93 13.81 -13.80
N TYR A 133 -0.23 12.76 -13.37
CA TYR A 133 1.04 12.89 -12.65
C TYR A 133 2.24 12.27 -13.37
N GLY A 134 2.05 11.63 -14.53
CA GLY A 134 3.13 11.03 -15.32
C GLY A 134 3.87 9.88 -14.64
N ARG A 135 3.30 9.28 -13.58
CA ARG A 135 3.91 8.21 -12.76
C ARG A 135 2.97 7.03 -12.62
N VAL A 136 3.53 5.83 -12.44
CA VAL A 136 2.77 4.60 -12.18
C VAL A 136 2.67 4.37 -10.66
N PRO A 137 1.47 4.40 -10.07
CA PRO A 137 1.28 4.18 -8.63
C PRO A 137 1.28 2.69 -8.26
N GLN A 138 1.49 2.37 -6.97
CA GLN A 138 1.27 1.02 -6.45
C GLN A 138 -0.24 0.73 -6.30
N ALA A 139 -0.79 0.00 -7.27
CA ALA A 139 -2.19 -0.42 -7.28
C ALA A 139 -2.31 -1.88 -7.72
N SER A 140 -3.05 -2.69 -6.98
CA SER A 140 -3.22 -4.11 -7.31
C SER A 140 -4.56 -4.66 -6.86
N ALA A 141 -5.24 -5.39 -7.74
CA ALA A 141 -6.44 -6.11 -7.35
C ALA A 141 -6.18 -7.26 -6.37
N ARG A 142 -4.95 -7.80 -6.35
CA ARG A 142 -4.52 -8.75 -5.33
C ARG A 142 -4.49 -8.10 -3.94
N ALA A 143 -4.21 -6.79 -3.85
CA ALA A 143 -4.31 -6.06 -2.59
C ALA A 143 -5.76 -6.03 -2.10
N TYR A 144 -6.73 -5.82 -2.97
CA TYR A 144 -8.14 -5.86 -2.61
C TYR A 144 -8.60 -7.22 -2.08
N SER A 145 -8.19 -8.32 -2.72
CA SER A 145 -8.51 -9.66 -2.22
C SER A 145 -7.86 -9.96 -0.86
N ARG A 146 -6.59 -9.55 -0.66
CA ARG A 146 -5.90 -9.70 0.63
C ARG A 146 -6.56 -8.87 1.72
N PHE A 147 -6.89 -7.62 1.43
CA PHE A 147 -7.59 -6.72 2.32
C PHE A 147 -8.90 -7.34 2.82
N LEU A 148 -9.77 -7.79 1.91
CA LEU A 148 -11.05 -8.39 2.29
C LEU A 148 -10.87 -9.66 3.12
N ARG A 149 -9.82 -10.44 2.85
CA ARG A 149 -9.49 -11.62 3.65
C ARG A 149 -9.08 -11.23 5.07
N TYR A 150 -8.10 -10.35 5.23
CA TYR A 150 -7.62 -9.90 6.53
C TYR A 150 -8.74 -9.25 7.36
N LEU A 151 -9.60 -8.46 6.71
CA LEU A 151 -10.74 -7.85 7.36
C LEU A 151 -11.80 -8.85 7.85
N ARG A 152 -11.97 -9.97 7.14
CA ARG A 152 -12.87 -11.07 7.57
C ARG A 152 -12.27 -11.86 8.73
N GLU A 153 -10.96 -12.09 8.68
CA GLU A 153 -10.17 -12.78 9.70
C GLU A 153 -9.98 -11.93 10.98
N GLY A 154 -10.13 -10.61 10.89
CA GLY A 154 -9.85 -9.70 12.00
C GLY A 154 -8.35 -9.45 12.22
N ASP A 155 -7.53 -9.73 11.20
CA ASP A 155 -6.07 -9.66 11.25
C ASP A 155 -5.60 -8.24 10.89
N THR A 156 -5.68 -7.32 11.85
CA THR A 156 -5.29 -5.92 11.73
C THR A 156 -3.78 -5.74 11.55
N ASP A 157 -2.97 -6.62 12.13
CA ASP A 157 -1.51 -6.63 11.96
C ASP A 157 -1.12 -6.77 10.49
N ARG A 158 -1.72 -7.72 9.77
CA ARG A 158 -1.45 -7.87 8.34
C ARG A 158 -2.04 -6.76 7.47
N LEU A 159 -2.96 -5.96 7.99
CA LEU A 159 -3.39 -4.72 7.32
C LEU A 159 -2.31 -3.64 7.43
N MET A 160 -1.58 -3.57 8.55
CA MET A 160 -0.46 -2.64 8.72
C MET A 160 0.66 -2.91 7.72
N ASP A 161 0.96 -4.17 7.42
CA ASP A 161 1.93 -4.56 6.39
C ASP A 161 1.58 -4.07 4.98
N MET A 162 0.32 -3.65 4.75
CA MET A 162 -0.12 -3.09 3.47
C MET A 162 0.16 -1.58 3.37
N GLY A 163 0.70 -0.95 4.41
CA GLY A 163 0.91 0.49 4.46
C GLY A 163 -0.40 1.27 4.55
N TYR A 164 -0.41 2.48 3.99
CA TYR A 164 -1.60 3.28 3.84
C TYR A 164 -2.58 2.63 2.88
N LEU A 165 -3.67 2.15 3.43
CA LEU A 165 -4.67 1.43 2.66
C LEU A 165 -5.75 2.38 2.14
N ILE A 166 -5.80 2.52 0.82
CA ILE A 166 -6.87 3.26 0.16
C ILE A 166 -7.77 2.24 -0.52
N VAL A 167 -9.04 2.20 -0.13
CA VAL A 167 -10.02 1.28 -0.70
C VAL A 167 -10.90 2.04 -1.67
N LEU A 168 -11.01 1.58 -2.91
CA LEU A 168 -11.97 2.10 -3.88
C LEU A 168 -12.91 0.98 -4.30
N ALA A 169 -14.19 1.13 -4.00
CA ALA A 169 -15.17 0.08 -4.24
C ALA A 169 -16.59 0.60 -4.46
N ARG A 170 -17.42 -0.23 -5.09
CA ARG A 170 -18.86 0.01 -5.14
C ARG A 170 -19.44 -0.16 -3.73
N ARG A 171 -20.26 0.79 -3.31
CA ARG A 171 -21.02 0.72 -2.06
C ARG A 171 -21.89 -0.54 -2.03
N ARG A 172 -21.70 -1.37 -1.00
CA ARG A 172 -22.46 -2.60 -0.72
C ARG A 172 -22.57 -2.79 0.78
N ALA A 173 -23.72 -3.27 1.25
CA ALA A 173 -23.97 -3.50 2.67
C ALA A 173 -22.97 -4.46 3.34
N GLU A 174 -22.52 -5.50 2.63
CA GLU A 174 -21.49 -6.42 3.14
C GLU A 174 -20.16 -5.71 3.38
N LEU A 175 -19.71 -4.90 2.42
CA LEU A 175 -18.46 -4.16 2.53
C LEU A 175 -18.53 -3.12 3.66
N GLU A 176 -19.63 -2.38 3.75
CA GLU A 176 -19.84 -1.43 4.85
C GLU A 176 -19.81 -2.13 6.21
N ARG A 177 -20.41 -3.32 6.34
CA ARG A 177 -20.37 -4.12 7.57
C ARG A 177 -18.95 -4.53 7.93
N LEU A 178 -18.15 -4.95 6.94
CA LEU A 178 -16.75 -5.30 7.15
C LEU A 178 -15.93 -4.07 7.58
N LEU A 179 -16.11 -2.93 6.91
CA LEU A 179 -15.38 -1.69 7.22
C LEU A 179 -15.63 -1.17 8.63
N ARG A 180 -16.78 -1.48 9.26
CA ARG A 180 -17.03 -1.14 10.67
C ARG A 180 -16.01 -1.75 11.63
N ARG A 181 -15.37 -2.86 11.25
CA ARG A 181 -14.30 -3.48 12.05
C ARG A 181 -12.99 -2.67 12.05
N LEU A 182 -12.86 -1.71 11.14
CA LEU A 182 -11.72 -0.81 11.05
C LEU A 182 -11.98 0.54 11.71
N ARG A 183 -13.05 0.68 12.51
CA ARG A 183 -13.42 1.96 13.11
C ARG A 183 -12.24 2.64 13.81
N ASP A 184 -11.41 1.85 14.48
CA ASP A 184 -10.28 2.35 15.26
C ASP A 184 -8.94 2.20 14.53
N TYR A 185 -8.94 1.68 13.29
CA TYR A 185 -7.75 1.56 12.46
C TYR A 185 -7.49 2.90 11.73
N PRO A 186 -6.39 3.62 11.99
CA PRO A 186 -6.20 4.98 11.50
C PRO A 186 -5.54 5.04 10.12
N TYR A 187 -4.97 3.93 9.62
CA TYR A 187 -4.15 3.93 8.41
C TYR A 187 -4.92 3.50 7.16
N TYR A 188 -6.25 3.71 7.14
CA TYR A 188 -7.08 3.47 5.96
C TYR A 188 -8.03 4.63 5.63
N VAL A 189 -8.39 4.71 4.35
CA VAL A 189 -9.55 5.47 3.89
C VAL A 189 -10.29 4.66 2.83
N ALA A 190 -11.62 4.65 2.90
CA ALA A 190 -12.45 3.97 1.92
C ALA A 190 -13.31 4.95 1.13
N PHE A 191 -13.23 4.91 -0.20
CA PHE A 191 -14.05 5.65 -1.15
C PHE A 191 -15.10 4.70 -1.75
N LEU A 192 -16.36 4.91 -1.37
CA LEU A 192 -17.49 4.06 -1.76
C LEU A 192 -18.43 4.81 -2.70
N TYR A 193 -18.51 4.38 -3.96
CA TYR A 193 -19.42 5.00 -4.92
C TYR A 193 -20.77 4.28 -4.98
N GLU A 194 -21.84 5.04 -5.16
CA GLU A 194 -23.14 4.47 -5.50
C GLU A 194 -23.08 3.92 -6.92
N GLY A 195 -23.21 2.60 -7.07
CA GLY A 195 -23.32 2.03 -8.39
C GLY A 195 -24.75 2.19 -8.87
N GLY A 196 -24.94 2.83 -10.04
CA GLY A 196 -26.23 3.00 -10.68
C GLY A 196 -27.03 1.70 -10.65
N GLY A 197 -27.95 1.61 -9.70
CA GLY A 197 -29.07 0.70 -9.82
C GLY A 197 -29.90 1.28 -10.94
N LYS A 198 -30.25 0.49 -11.96
CA LYS A 198 -31.44 0.80 -12.73
C LYS A 198 -32.53 1.00 -11.70
N ALA A 199 -32.99 2.24 -11.54
CA ALA A 199 -34.24 2.51 -10.87
C ALA A 199 -35.24 1.59 -11.57
N ARG A 200 -35.77 0.60 -10.86
CA ARG A 200 -37.01 -0.03 -11.28
C ARG A 200 -38.01 1.11 -11.28
N GLU A 201 -38.28 1.67 -12.45
CA GLU A 201 -39.52 2.39 -12.69
C GLU A 201 -40.63 1.41 -12.29
N ARG A 202 -41.15 1.59 -11.08
CA ARG A 202 -42.49 1.15 -10.78
C ARG A 202 -43.37 2.02 -11.67
N LYS A 203 -43.73 1.49 -12.85
CA LYS A 203 -44.96 1.89 -13.51
C LYS A 203 -46.08 1.53 -12.55
N GLY A 204 -46.51 2.51 -11.78
CA GLY A 204 -47.72 2.46 -10.98
C GLY A 204 -48.91 2.76 -11.88
N SER A 205 -49.88 1.87 -11.79
CA SER A 205 -51.32 1.96 -12.06
C SER A 205 -51.78 2.56 -13.40
#